data_AF-A0A383CA40-F1
#
_entry.id   AF-A0A383CA40-F1
#
_cell.length_a   1.000
_cell.length_b   1.000
_cell.length_c   1.000
_cell.angle_alpha   90.00
_cell.angle_beta   90.00
_cell.angle_gamma   90.00
#
_symmetry.space_group_name_H-M   'P 1'
#
loop_
_entity.id
_entity.type
_entity.pdbx_description
1 polymer ?
#
loop_
_entity_poly.entity_id
_entity_poly.type
_entity_poly.pdbx_seq_one_letter_code
_entity_poly.pdbx_strand_id
1 'polypeptide(L)'
;MMIHISRDGQEFGPYTSEQVQEYLATGNLVATDMAWHEGAADWYPITEVGGDVSAFVPGLACPKCGAGMGPDDGICLGCGHNVDEPVV
;
A
#
# COMPACT_ATOMS: atom_id res chain seq x y z
N MET A 1 16.36 -5.23 -5.07
CA MET A 1 15.72 -3.98 -4.64
C MET A 1 16.02 -3.79 -3.16
N MET A 2 16.38 -2.58 -2.75
CA MET A 2 16.62 -2.22 -1.35
C MET A 2 15.39 -1.49 -0.81
N ILE A 3 14.83 -1.97 0.29
CA ILE A 3 13.59 -1.48 0.91
C ILE A 3 13.94 -0.87 2.27
N HIS A 4 13.65 0.40 2.44
CA HIS A 4 13.65 1.11 3.71
C HIS A 4 12.29 0.96 4.37
N ILE A 5 12.26 0.82 5.69
CA ILE A 5 11.03 0.69 6.46
C ILE A 5 10.95 1.84 7.47
N SER A 6 9.81 2.49 7.59
CA SER A 6 9.55 3.53 8.59
C SER A 6 8.43 3.07 9.52
N ARG A 7 8.73 3.08 10.82
CA ARG A 7 7.80 2.75 11.90
C ARG A 7 7.98 3.76 13.03
N ASP A 8 6.87 4.39 13.45
CA ASP A 8 6.87 5.39 14.53
C ASP A 8 7.86 6.55 14.33
N GLY A 9 8.15 6.91 13.07
CA GLY A 9 9.11 7.95 12.72
C GLY A 9 10.59 7.52 12.81
N GLN A 10 10.85 6.23 13.05
CA GLN A 10 12.17 5.64 12.93
C GLN A 10 12.29 4.87 11.61
N GLU A 11 13.35 5.14 10.86
CA GLU A 11 13.71 4.39 9.66
C GLU A 11 14.63 3.21 9.99
N PHE A 12 14.38 2.09 9.32
CA PHE A 12 15.05 0.82 9.44
C PHE A 12 15.48 0.34 8.05
N GLY A 13 16.62 -0.35 7.98
CA GLY A 13 17.18 -0.89 6.75
C GLY A 13 18.32 -0.03 6.17
N PRO A 14 18.57 -0.13 4.85
CA PRO A 14 17.79 -0.86 3.86
C PRO A 14 17.84 -2.39 4.04
N TYR A 15 16.72 -3.05 3.73
CA TYR A 15 16.54 -4.50 3.72
C TYR A 15 16.30 -5.02 2.31
N THR A 16 16.61 -6.29 2.07
CA THR A 16 16.21 -6.96 0.82
C THR A 16 14.74 -7.41 0.90
N SER A 17 14.12 -7.70 -0.25
CA SER A 17 12.75 -8.24 -0.31
C SER A 17 12.59 -9.54 0.50
N GLU A 18 13.60 -10.41 0.48
CA GLU A 18 13.64 -11.63 1.30
C GLU A 18 13.67 -11.31 2.80
N GLN A 19 14.50 -10.36 3.23
CA GLN A 19 14.55 -9.93 4.63
C GLN A 19 13.23 -9.32 5.08
N VAL A 20 12.60 -8.49 4.25
CA VAL A 20 11.28 -7.93 4.53
C VAL A 20 10.23 -9.03 4.68
N GLN A 21 10.22 -10.03 3.79
CA GLN A 21 9.32 -11.17 3.90
C GLN A 21 9.58 -11.99 5.15
N GLU A 22 10.84 -12.24 5.51
CA GLU A 22 11.20 -12.93 6.75
C GLU A 22 10.74 -12.14 7.97
N TYR A 23 10.91 -10.82 7.98
CA TYR A 23 10.47 -9.98 9.08
C TYR A 23 8.95 -9.89 9.19
N LEU A 24 8.22 -9.91 8.07
CA LEU A 24 6.77 -10.05 8.07
C LEU A 24 6.33 -11.42 8.59
N ALA A 25 7.00 -12.50 8.15
CA ALA A 25 6.69 -13.87 8.57
C ALA A 25 6.97 -14.12 10.06
N THR A 26 8.00 -13.48 10.60
CA THR A 26 8.36 -13.54 12.02
C THR A 26 7.60 -12.54 12.89
N GLY A 27 6.82 -11.64 12.29
CA GLY A 27 6.05 -10.60 12.98
C GLY A 27 6.89 -9.43 13.50
N ASN A 28 8.15 -9.30 13.06
CA ASN A 28 8.97 -8.12 13.33
C ASN A 28 8.44 -6.89 12.57
N LEU A 29 7.99 -7.09 11.33
CA LEU A 29 7.28 -6.10 10.52
C LEU A 29 5.79 -6.42 10.48
N VAL A 30 4.96 -5.38 10.36
CA VAL A 30 3.50 -5.48 10.29
C VAL A 30 2.98 -4.65 9.12
N ALA A 31 1.76 -4.96 8.67
CA ALA A 31 1.16 -4.32 7.50
C ALA A 31 1.01 -2.79 7.60
N THR A 32 1.06 -2.22 8.81
CA THR A 32 0.99 -0.76 9.03
C THR A 32 2.34 -0.06 8.87
N ASP A 33 3.43 -0.80 8.73
CA ASP A 33 4.74 -0.19 8.50
C ASP A 33 4.79 0.42 7.13
N MET A 34 5.43 1.57 7.04
CA MET A 34 5.70 2.19 5.75
C MET A 34 6.99 1.62 5.20
N ALA A 35 7.05 1.46 3.89
CA ALA A 35 8.14 0.91 3.13
C ALA A 35 8.39 1.80 1.92
N TRP A 36 9.66 2.07 1.66
CA TRP A 36 10.11 2.85 0.52
C TRP A 36 11.25 2.12 -0.16
N HIS A 37 11.31 2.16 -1.47
CA HIS A 37 12.45 1.61 -2.21
C HIS A 37 12.93 2.61 -3.23
N GLU A 38 14.18 2.44 -3.68
CA GLU A 38 14.73 3.29 -4.73
C GLU A 38 13.83 3.25 -5.98
N GLY A 39 13.35 4.44 -6.41
CA GLY A 39 12.39 4.60 -7.50
C GLY A 39 10.92 4.74 -7.08
N ALA A 40 10.58 4.55 -5.80
CA ALA A 40 9.24 4.84 -5.29
C ALA A 40 9.02 6.35 -5.15
N ALA A 41 7.84 6.83 -5.54
CA ALA A 41 7.49 8.24 -5.47
C ALA A 41 7.30 8.76 -4.03
N ASP A 42 6.84 7.90 -3.11
CA ASP A 42 6.63 8.20 -1.69
C ASP A 42 6.72 6.91 -0.86
N TRP A 43 6.50 7.00 0.46
CA TRP A 43 6.46 5.84 1.35
C TRP A 43 5.09 5.16 1.27
N TYR A 44 5.07 3.84 1.09
CA TYR A 44 3.85 3.05 0.96
C TYR A 44 3.77 1.99 2.06
N PRO A 45 2.59 1.56 2.53
CA PRO A 45 2.48 0.39 3.39
C PRO A 45 3.29 -0.80 2.86
N ILE A 46 3.93 -1.54 3.77
CA ILE A 46 4.83 -2.65 3.41
C ILE A 46 4.13 -3.76 2.62
N THR A 47 2.81 -3.88 2.77
CA THR A 47 1.96 -4.77 1.97
C THR A 47 1.91 -4.40 0.50
N GLU A 48 2.15 -3.13 0.15
CA GLU A 48 2.17 -2.64 -1.23
C GLU A 48 3.55 -2.76 -1.87
N VAL A 49 4.62 -2.83 -1.08
CA VAL A 49 6.01 -2.93 -1.58
C VAL A 49 6.42 -4.39 -1.83
N GLY A 50 5.70 -5.36 -1.26
CA GLY A 50 6.03 -6.80 -1.30
C GLY A 50 5.13 -7.70 -2.14
N GLY A 51 4.03 -7.18 -2.69
CA GLY A 51 3.08 -7.94 -3.51
C GLY A 51 2.86 -7.24 -4.84
N ASP A 52 2.83 -8.00 -5.93
CA ASP A 52 2.52 -7.56 -7.30
C ASP A 52 1.73 -6.25 -7.35
N VAL A 53 2.38 -5.23 -7.92
CA VAL A 53 1.83 -3.92 -8.24
C VAL A 53 0.70 -4.03 -9.28
N SER A 54 -0.44 -4.58 -8.90
CA SER A 54 -1.70 -4.24 -9.55
C SER A 54 -2.30 -3.04 -8.83
N ALA A 55 -1.85 -1.87 -9.31
CA ALA A 55 -2.59 -0.63 -9.36
C ALA A 55 -3.18 -0.10 -8.04
N PHE A 56 -2.36 0.59 -7.25
CA PHE A 56 -2.86 1.80 -6.59
C PHE A 56 -2.45 3.02 -7.41
N VAL A 57 -3.41 3.51 -8.21
CA VAL A 57 -3.31 4.81 -8.84
C VAL A 57 -3.75 5.83 -7.78
N PRO A 58 -2.90 6.78 -7.36
CA PRO A 58 -3.31 7.81 -6.41
C PRO A 58 -4.44 8.64 -7.05
N GLY A 59 -5.61 8.62 -6.42
CA GLY A 59 -6.84 9.26 -6.92
C GLY A 59 -8.02 8.32 -7.12
N LEU A 60 -7.83 7.00 -6.98
CA LEU A 60 -8.90 6.02 -7.17
C LEU A 60 -9.07 5.05 -6.00
N ALA A 61 -8.91 5.54 -4.78
CA ALA A 61 -9.33 4.81 -3.59
C ALA A 61 -10.79 5.16 -3.26
N CYS A 62 -11.56 4.17 -2.83
CA CYS A 62 -12.94 4.40 -2.38
C CYS A 62 -12.94 5.40 -1.21
N PRO A 63 -13.69 6.52 -1.27
CA PRO A 63 -13.71 7.51 -0.20
C PRO A 63 -14.29 6.97 1.11
N LYS A 64 -14.99 5.83 1.06
CA LYS A 64 -15.62 5.20 2.23
C LYS A 64 -14.72 4.20 2.96
N CYS A 65 -13.94 3.40 2.23
CA CYS A 65 -13.16 2.30 2.83
C CYS A 65 -11.69 2.27 2.43
N GLY A 66 -11.26 3.12 1.50
CA GLY A 66 -9.87 3.17 1.03
C GLY A 66 -9.45 2.03 0.10
N ALA A 67 -10.36 1.13 -0.28
CA ALA A 67 -10.05 0.07 -1.23
C ALA A 67 -9.69 0.67 -2.61
N GLY A 68 -8.66 0.11 -3.25
CA GLY A 68 -8.27 0.48 -4.61
C GLY A 68 -9.40 0.15 -5.58
N MET A 69 -9.75 1.12 -6.42
CA MET A 69 -10.74 0.99 -7.48
C MET A 69 -10.02 1.16 -8.83
N GLY A 70 -10.56 0.56 -9.89
CA GLY A 70 -10.16 0.79 -11.27
C GLY A 70 -10.92 1.99 -11.88
N PRO A 71 -10.34 2.65 -12.90
CA PRO A 71 -10.81 3.94 -13.46
C PRO A 71 -12.29 3.95 -13.92
N ASP A 72 -12.88 2.78 -14.15
CA ASP A 72 -14.25 2.59 -14.62
C ASP A 72 -15.16 1.91 -13.56
N ASP A 73 -14.70 1.71 -12.32
CA ASP A 73 -15.47 1.05 -11.27
C ASP A 73 -16.49 2.00 -10.64
N GLY A 74 -17.76 1.89 -11.03
CA GLY A 74 -18.88 2.65 -10.44
C GLY A 74 -19.34 2.15 -9.05
N ILE A 75 -18.93 0.94 -8.65
CA ILE A 75 -19.18 0.38 -7.30
C ILE A 75 -17.86 -0.12 -6.72
N CYS A 76 -17.57 0.27 -5.47
CA CYS A 76 -16.49 -0.29 -4.69
C CYS A 76 -16.79 -1.74 -4.29
N LEU A 77 -16.02 -2.69 -4.83
CA LEU A 77 -16.11 -4.11 -4.53
C LEU A 77 -15.75 -4.46 -3.07
N GLY A 78 -15.01 -3.59 -2.38
CA GLY A 78 -14.60 -3.81 -0.99
C GLY A 78 -15.67 -3.50 0.05
N CYS A 79 -16.56 -2.52 -0.21
CA CYS A 79 -17.57 -2.09 0.77
C CYS A 79 -18.99 -1.91 0.20
N GLY A 80 -19.18 -2.14 -1.10
CA GLY A 80 -20.46 -1.98 -1.80
C GLY A 80 -20.90 -0.52 -1.98
N HIS A 81 -20.01 0.45 -1.78
CA HIS A 81 -20.34 1.86 -1.97
C HIS A 81 -20.35 2.22 -3.46
N ASN A 82 -21.43 2.84 -3.94
CA ASN A 82 -21.49 3.41 -5.28
C ASN A 82 -20.69 4.72 -5.32
N VAL A 83 -19.77 4.84 -6.27
CA VAL A 83 -18.86 5.99 -6.46
C VAL A 83 -19.13 6.73 -7.78
N ASP A 84 -20.15 6.30 -8.53
CA ASP A 84 -20.62 6.88 -9.79
C ASP A 84 -21.55 8.10 -9.58
N GLU A 85 -21.96 8.39 -8.34
CA GLU A 85 -22.77 9.59 -8.06
C GLU A 85 -21.91 10.86 -8.18
N PRO A 86 -22.17 11.77 -9.14
CA PRO A 86 -21.56 13.08 -9.13
C PRO A 86 -22.05 13.83 -7.91
N VAL A 87 -21.12 14.30 -7.07
CA VAL A 87 -21.43 15.17 -5.94
C VAL A 87 -22.06 16.45 -6.50
N VAL A 88 -23.39 16.57 -6.40
CA VAL A 88 -24.16 17.79 -6.70
C VAL A 88 -24.37 18.62 -5.45
#